data_AF-R7T8W6-F1
#
_entry.id   AF-R7T8W6-F1
#
_cell.length_a   1.000
_cell.length_b   1.000
_cell.length_c   1.000
_cell.angle_alpha   90.00
_cell.angle_beta   90.00
_cell.angle_gamma   90.00
#
_symmetry.space_group_name_H-M   'P 1'
#
loop_
_entity.id
_entity.type
_entity.pdbx_description
1 polymer ?
#
loop_
_entity_poly.entity_id
_entity_poly.type
_entity_poly.pdbx_seq_one_letter_code
_entity_poly.pdbx_strand_id
1 'polypeptide(L)'
;MRDLIDIQLVAFPQEGIPSFPKGAELLEEALKLGAEAVGGIPHFEYTREYGLESLKTVFELAEKYDRLIDIHCDEIDDDQSRFVETVATLALERSMGHRVTASHTTAMHSYNNAYVFKLMRLLKNSGIHFIANPVTNLNLQGRMDTYPKRRGITRIPELLEAGVNACFGQDDIVDQWFPMQGCNMLLVLFTGL
;
A
#
# COMPACT_ATOMS: atom_id res chain seq x y z
N MET A 1 11.91 -6.58 24.03
CA MET A 1 11.38 -5.72 22.95
C MET A 1 10.13 -4.97 23.35
N ARG A 2 9.15 -5.60 24.02
CA ARG A 2 7.90 -4.91 24.45
C ARG A 2 8.13 -3.64 25.27
N ASP A 3 9.19 -3.56 26.05
CA ASP A 3 9.50 -2.34 26.82
C ASP A 3 10.20 -1.23 26.00
N LEU A 4 10.47 -1.48 24.72
CA LEU A 4 11.20 -0.57 23.83
C LEU A 4 10.36 -0.14 22.62
N ILE A 5 9.66 -1.09 21.99
CA ILE A 5 8.84 -0.89 20.80
C ILE A 5 7.64 -1.83 20.81
N ASP A 6 6.51 -1.33 20.30
CA ASP A 6 5.37 -2.14 19.89
C ASP A 6 5.53 -2.50 18.41
N ILE A 7 5.33 -3.78 18.08
CA ILE A 7 5.50 -4.29 16.72
C ILE A 7 4.17 -4.84 16.27
N GLN A 8 3.72 -4.39 15.10
CA GLN A 8 2.59 -4.97 14.38
C GLN A 8 3.10 -5.82 13.22
N LEU A 9 2.56 -7.04 13.08
CA LEU A 9 2.93 -7.94 11.99
C LEU A 9 1.84 -7.97 10.91
N VAL A 10 2.23 -7.69 9.67
CA VAL A 10 1.39 -7.83 8.47
C VAL A 10 1.72 -9.16 7.78
N ALA A 11 0.71 -9.99 7.54
CA ALA A 11 0.87 -11.17 6.70
C ALA A 11 0.91 -10.73 5.22
N PHE A 12 2.10 -10.67 4.63
CA PHE A 12 2.32 -10.08 3.31
C PHE A 12 2.59 -11.13 2.21
N PRO A 13 1.72 -11.26 1.20
CA PRO A 13 1.88 -12.21 0.10
C PRO A 13 2.75 -11.61 -1.02
N GLN A 14 4.07 -11.54 -0.82
CA GLN A 14 5.03 -10.90 -1.75
C GLN A 14 4.90 -11.34 -3.22
N GLU A 15 4.61 -12.63 -3.47
CA GLU A 15 4.50 -13.22 -4.81
C GLU A 15 3.03 -13.29 -5.32
N GLY A 16 2.12 -12.58 -4.65
CA GLY A 16 0.69 -12.57 -4.97
C GLY A 16 -0.12 -13.65 -4.24
N ILE A 17 -1.45 -13.52 -4.30
CA ILE A 17 -2.41 -14.45 -3.67
C ILE A 17 -2.86 -15.52 -4.68
N PRO A 18 -3.57 -15.17 -5.78
CA PRO A 18 -3.89 -16.13 -6.84
C PRO A 18 -2.67 -16.49 -7.71
N SER A 19 -1.63 -15.64 -7.73
CA SER A 19 -0.44 -15.86 -8.58
C SER A 19 0.59 -16.81 -7.95
N PHE A 20 0.46 -17.12 -6.65
CA PHE A 20 1.36 -18.01 -5.92
C PHE A 20 0.65 -19.30 -5.48
N PRO A 21 1.30 -20.49 -5.58
CA PRO A 21 0.72 -21.73 -5.10
C PRO A 21 0.32 -21.64 -3.63
N LYS A 22 -0.96 -21.89 -3.34
CA LYS A 22 -1.53 -21.82 -1.98
C LYS A 22 -1.49 -20.44 -1.33
N GLY A 23 -1.41 -19.35 -2.11
CA GLY A 23 -1.26 -17.99 -1.57
C GLY A 23 -2.33 -17.62 -0.53
N ALA A 24 -3.61 -17.88 -0.82
CA ALA A 24 -4.69 -17.60 0.14
C ALA A 24 -4.62 -18.46 1.41
N GLU A 25 -4.20 -19.72 1.28
CA GLU A 25 -4.10 -20.67 2.40
C GLU A 25 -2.93 -20.32 3.33
N LEU A 26 -1.79 -19.93 2.75
CA LEU A 26 -0.62 -19.44 3.48
C LEU A 26 -0.93 -18.13 4.20
N LEU A 27 -1.66 -17.23 3.54
CA LEU A 27 -2.11 -15.98 4.13
C LEU A 27 -3.03 -16.23 5.33
N GLU A 28 -4.02 -17.12 5.18
CA GLU A 28 -4.90 -17.51 6.28
C GLU A 28 -4.13 -18.14 7.45
N GLU A 29 -3.14 -18.99 7.17
CA GLU A 29 -2.32 -19.63 8.20
C GLU A 29 -1.51 -18.59 8.99
N ALA A 30 -0.94 -17.59 8.33
CA ALA A 30 -0.23 -16.50 9.02
C ALA A 30 -1.14 -15.74 10.01
N LEU A 31 -2.42 -15.55 9.67
CA LEU A 31 -3.40 -14.91 10.56
C LEU A 31 -3.73 -15.80 11.77
N LYS A 32 -3.82 -17.13 11.57
CA LYS A 32 -4.00 -18.10 12.67
C LYS A 32 -2.80 -18.13 13.62
N LEU A 33 -1.60 -17.94 13.09
CA LEU A 33 -0.35 -17.85 13.86
C LEU A 33 -0.21 -16.54 14.64
N GLY A 34 -1.01 -15.52 14.31
CA GLY A 34 -1.14 -14.31 15.12
C GLY A 34 -0.75 -13.01 14.43
N ALA A 35 -0.57 -12.98 13.10
CA ALA A 35 -0.42 -11.71 12.39
C ALA A 35 -1.64 -10.79 12.64
N GLU A 36 -1.38 -9.50 12.82
CA GLU A 36 -2.36 -8.50 13.27
C GLU A 36 -3.01 -7.76 12.10
N ALA A 37 -2.39 -7.82 10.92
CA ALA A 37 -2.91 -7.25 9.69
C ALA A 37 -2.79 -8.24 8.52
N VAL A 38 -3.70 -8.11 7.56
CA VAL A 38 -3.68 -8.83 6.28
C VAL A 38 -3.12 -7.90 5.21
N GLY A 39 -2.10 -8.36 4.48
CA GLY A 39 -1.52 -7.61 3.38
C GLY A 39 -1.96 -8.11 2.00
N GLY A 40 -1.58 -7.35 0.98
CA GLY A 40 -1.82 -7.69 -0.42
C GLY A 40 -0.88 -6.92 -1.35
N ILE A 41 -0.73 -7.40 -2.59
CA ILE A 41 0.10 -6.77 -3.63
C ILE A 41 -0.62 -6.79 -5.00
N PRO A 42 -1.82 -6.19 -5.11
CA PRO A 42 -2.72 -6.42 -6.26
C PRO A 42 -2.12 -6.00 -7.61
N HIS A 43 -1.20 -5.03 -7.62
CA HIS A 43 -0.52 -4.56 -8.82
C HIS A 43 0.53 -5.53 -9.37
N PHE A 44 0.92 -6.53 -8.59
CA PHE A 44 1.91 -7.54 -8.95
C PHE A 44 1.28 -8.88 -9.37
N GLU A 45 -0.04 -9.03 -9.16
CA GLU A 45 -0.76 -10.20 -9.66
C GLU A 45 -0.69 -10.29 -11.19
N TYR A 46 -0.70 -11.51 -11.74
CA TYR A 46 -0.51 -11.72 -13.17
C TYR A 46 -1.54 -11.03 -14.08
N THR A 47 -2.74 -10.78 -13.57
CA THR A 47 -3.83 -10.13 -14.32
C THR A 47 -4.53 -9.10 -13.47
N ARG A 48 -5.18 -8.14 -14.13
CA ARG A 48 -6.02 -7.15 -13.44
C ARG A 48 -7.12 -7.84 -12.63
N GLU A 49 -7.74 -8.87 -13.19
CA GLU A 49 -8.80 -9.65 -12.56
C GLU A 49 -8.29 -10.35 -11.30
N TYR A 50 -7.08 -10.91 -11.34
CA TYR A 50 -6.42 -11.50 -10.17
C TYR A 50 -6.11 -10.46 -9.09
N GLY A 51 -5.67 -9.26 -9.48
CA GLY A 51 -5.52 -8.14 -8.54
C GLY A 51 -6.83 -7.74 -7.86
N LEU A 52 -7.96 -7.80 -8.57
CA LEU A 52 -9.27 -7.54 -7.97
C LEU A 52 -9.75 -8.69 -7.07
N GLU A 53 -9.48 -9.94 -7.46
CA GLU A 53 -9.80 -11.12 -6.67
C GLU A 53 -8.99 -11.16 -5.37
N SER A 54 -7.67 -10.89 -5.43
CA SER A 54 -6.78 -10.87 -4.27
C SER A 54 -7.24 -9.87 -3.22
N LEU A 55 -7.69 -8.67 -3.65
CA LEU A 55 -8.28 -7.69 -2.74
C LEU A 55 -9.54 -8.22 -2.04
N LYS A 56 -10.43 -8.94 -2.74
CA LYS A 56 -11.61 -9.52 -2.09
C LYS A 56 -11.19 -10.53 -1.02
N THR A 57 -10.23 -11.41 -1.32
CA THR A 57 -9.68 -12.37 -0.35
C THR A 57 -9.10 -11.67 0.88
N VAL A 58 -8.32 -10.60 0.70
CA VAL A 58 -7.73 -9.82 1.81
C VAL A 58 -8.80 -9.29 2.74
N PHE A 59 -9.85 -8.66 2.18
CA PHE A 59 -10.94 -8.11 2.98
C PHE A 59 -11.76 -9.21 3.68
N GLU A 60 -12.06 -10.32 3.00
CA GLU A 60 -12.77 -11.45 3.59
C GLU A 60 -11.99 -12.08 4.76
N LEU A 61 -10.67 -12.23 4.62
CA LEU A 61 -9.81 -12.73 5.69
C LEU A 61 -9.72 -11.74 6.86
N ALA A 62 -9.59 -10.44 6.58
CA ALA A 62 -9.54 -9.42 7.62
C ALA A 62 -10.83 -9.39 8.44
N GLU A 63 -11.99 -9.51 7.80
CA GLU A 63 -13.28 -9.62 8.48
C GLU A 63 -13.40 -10.92 9.29
N LYS A 64 -13.03 -12.06 8.70
CA LYS A 64 -13.11 -13.38 9.34
C LYS A 64 -12.27 -13.47 10.62
N TYR A 65 -11.10 -12.83 10.64
CA TYR A 65 -10.14 -12.91 11.75
C TYR A 65 -10.06 -11.65 12.60
N ASP A 66 -10.92 -10.66 12.35
CA ASP A 66 -10.90 -9.35 13.03
C ASP A 66 -9.52 -8.68 13.00
N ARG A 67 -8.95 -8.53 11.79
CA ARG A 67 -7.60 -7.98 11.57
C ARG A 67 -7.61 -6.62 10.87
N LEU A 68 -6.49 -5.91 10.98
CA LEU A 68 -6.22 -4.71 10.18
C LEU A 68 -5.90 -5.11 8.72
N ILE A 69 -5.86 -4.13 7.82
CA ILE A 69 -5.45 -4.32 6.43
C ILE A 69 -4.35 -3.31 6.10
N ASP A 70 -3.24 -3.77 5.52
CA ASP A 70 -2.19 -2.90 4.99
C ASP A 70 -1.67 -3.46 3.65
N ILE A 71 -2.03 -2.80 2.56
CA ILE A 71 -1.81 -3.31 1.20
C ILE A 71 -0.66 -2.53 0.55
N HIS A 72 0.30 -3.25 -0.03
CA HIS A 72 1.24 -2.69 -1.01
C HIS A 72 0.46 -2.35 -2.29
N CYS A 73 -0.07 -1.14 -2.33
CA CYS A 73 -1.09 -0.76 -3.27
C CYS A 73 -0.47 0.08 -4.38
N ASP A 74 -0.63 -0.34 -5.62
CA ASP A 74 -0.17 0.39 -6.80
C ASP A 74 1.30 0.87 -6.74
N GLU A 75 2.24 0.03 -6.26
CA GLU A 75 3.68 0.34 -6.20
C GLU A 75 4.38 0.15 -7.56
N ILE A 76 3.87 0.85 -8.56
CA ILE A 76 4.38 0.81 -9.92
C ILE A 76 4.10 2.15 -10.61
N ASP A 77 4.85 2.46 -11.66
CA ASP A 77 4.74 3.70 -12.42
C ASP A 77 3.66 3.70 -13.52
N ASP A 78 2.87 2.63 -13.63
CA ASP A 78 1.78 2.49 -14.60
C ASP A 78 0.54 3.29 -14.16
N ASP A 79 0.06 4.20 -15.00
CA ASP A 79 -1.12 5.02 -14.71
C ASP A 79 -2.46 4.25 -14.78
N GLN A 80 -2.41 2.98 -15.20
CA GLN A 80 -3.53 2.05 -15.21
C GLN A 80 -3.59 1.14 -13.97
N SER A 81 -2.52 1.07 -13.18
CA SER A 81 -2.51 0.38 -11.89
C SER A 81 -3.37 1.18 -10.91
N ARG A 82 -4.64 0.81 -10.74
CA ARG A 82 -5.68 1.62 -10.05
C ARG A 82 -6.37 0.84 -8.94
N PHE A 83 -5.67 -0.09 -8.31
CA PHE A 83 -6.27 -0.97 -7.30
C PHE A 83 -6.69 -0.20 -6.04
N VAL A 84 -6.08 0.95 -5.74
CA VAL A 84 -6.48 1.82 -4.63
C VAL A 84 -7.95 2.22 -4.68
N GLU A 85 -8.55 2.38 -5.88
CA GLU A 85 -9.99 2.69 -5.97
C GLU A 85 -10.85 1.51 -5.52
N THR A 86 -10.39 0.28 -5.76
CA THR A 86 -11.05 -0.94 -5.29
C THR A 86 -10.87 -1.10 -3.78
N VAL A 87 -9.66 -0.88 -3.26
CA VAL A 87 -9.38 -0.88 -1.80
C VAL A 87 -10.30 0.11 -1.08
N ALA A 88 -10.36 1.36 -1.54
CA ALA A 88 -11.20 2.39 -0.95
C ALA A 88 -12.71 2.05 -1.04
N THR A 89 -13.15 1.48 -2.16
CA THR A 89 -14.55 1.06 -2.34
C THR A 89 -14.92 -0.07 -1.39
N LEU A 90 -14.10 -1.12 -1.32
CA LEU A 90 -14.30 -2.26 -0.42
C LEU A 90 -14.31 -1.84 1.05
N ALA A 91 -13.43 -0.90 1.43
CA ALA A 91 -13.38 -0.35 2.78
C ALA A 91 -14.62 0.49 3.12
N LEU A 92 -15.11 1.28 2.17
CA LEU A 92 -16.32 2.09 2.31
C LEU A 92 -17.56 1.20 2.46
N GLU A 93 -17.75 0.23 1.58
CA GLU A 93 -18.90 -0.68 1.57
C GLU A 93 -19.01 -1.50 2.86
N ARG A 94 -17.87 -1.88 3.45
CA ARG A 94 -17.79 -2.61 4.72
C ARG A 94 -17.71 -1.73 5.95
N SER A 95 -17.75 -0.40 5.79
CA SER A 95 -17.61 0.57 6.89
C SER A 95 -16.36 0.35 7.76
N MET A 96 -15.25 -0.09 7.14
CA MET A 96 -14.03 -0.50 7.85
C MET A 96 -12.81 0.36 7.52
N GLY A 97 -13.00 1.51 6.87
CA GLY A 97 -11.93 2.43 6.48
C GLY A 97 -10.85 2.68 7.53
N HIS A 98 -11.28 2.90 8.78
CA HIS A 98 -10.40 3.14 9.91
C HIS A 98 -9.36 2.02 10.19
N ARG A 99 -9.55 0.83 9.60
CA ARG A 99 -8.69 -0.36 9.73
C ARG A 99 -7.84 -0.64 8.49
N VAL A 100 -7.96 0.17 7.44
CA VAL A 100 -7.37 -0.10 6.13
C VAL A 100 -6.33 0.96 5.79
N THR A 101 -5.15 0.49 5.43
CA THR A 101 -4.03 1.30 4.96
C THR A 101 -3.66 0.90 3.52
N ALA A 102 -3.44 1.90 2.67
CA ALA A 102 -2.84 1.75 1.36
C ALA A 102 -1.41 2.30 1.39
N SER A 103 -0.44 1.40 1.38
CA SER A 103 0.98 1.74 1.36
C SER A 103 1.47 1.97 -0.08
N HIS A 104 2.50 2.80 -0.23
CA HIS A 104 3.14 3.23 -1.47
C HIS A 104 2.24 4.11 -2.36
N THR A 105 1.27 3.51 -3.06
CA THR A 105 0.38 4.17 -4.05
C THR A 105 1.13 5.05 -5.05
N THR A 106 2.32 4.62 -5.46
CA THR A 106 3.23 5.40 -6.32
C THR A 106 2.62 5.72 -7.67
N ALA A 107 1.77 4.83 -8.20
CA ALA A 107 1.03 5.06 -9.45
C ALA A 107 0.17 6.34 -9.40
N MET A 108 -0.28 6.76 -8.20
CA MET A 108 -1.07 7.97 -8.04
C MET A 108 -0.32 9.24 -8.44
N HIS A 109 1.02 9.22 -8.38
CA HIS A 109 1.86 10.26 -8.98
C HIS A 109 1.55 10.44 -10.48
N SER A 110 1.36 9.33 -11.18
CA SER A 110 1.28 9.26 -12.64
C SER A 110 -0.14 9.20 -13.19
N TYR A 111 -1.15 9.12 -12.33
CA TYR A 111 -2.54 9.16 -12.75
C TYR A 111 -2.91 10.42 -13.52
N ASN A 112 -3.85 10.24 -14.45
CA ASN A 112 -4.58 11.34 -15.06
C ASN A 112 -5.26 12.22 -13.98
N ASN A 113 -5.12 13.54 -14.09
CA ASN A 113 -5.62 14.47 -13.06
C ASN A 113 -7.15 14.49 -12.92
N ALA A 114 -7.90 14.29 -14.00
CA ALA A 114 -9.37 14.20 -13.91
C ALA A 114 -9.80 12.93 -13.17
N TYR A 115 -9.05 11.83 -13.35
CA TYR A 115 -9.25 10.60 -12.59
C TYR A 115 -8.95 10.82 -11.10
N VAL A 116 -7.84 11.47 -10.75
CA VAL A 116 -7.48 11.78 -9.35
C VAL A 116 -8.53 12.66 -8.68
N PHE A 117 -9.03 13.68 -9.39
CA PHE A 117 -10.09 14.55 -8.86
C PHE A 117 -11.34 13.75 -8.43
N LYS A 118 -11.78 12.80 -9.26
CA LYS A 118 -12.86 11.85 -8.92
C LYS A 118 -12.46 10.95 -7.74
N LEU A 119 -11.26 10.39 -7.79
CA LEU A 119 -10.74 9.42 -6.82
C LEU A 119 -10.67 10.03 -5.41
N MET A 120 -10.20 11.27 -5.25
CA MET A 120 -10.05 11.92 -3.95
C MET A 120 -11.34 11.96 -3.13
N ARG A 121 -12.50 12.14 -3.79
CA ARG A 121 -13.82 12.04 -3.12
C ARG A 121 -14.07 10.66 -2.53
N LEU A 122 -13.72 9.60 -3.26
CA LEU A 122 -13.83 8.22 -2.78
C LEU A 122 -12.87 7.98 -1.62
N LEU A 123 -11.60 8.38 -1.75
CA LEU A 123 -10.59 8.20 -0.70
C LEU A 123 -11.03 8.83 0.62
N LYS A 124 -11.47 10.10 0.56
CA LYS A 124 -12.03 10.81 1.73
C LYS A 124 -13.21 10.08 2.35
N ASN A 125 -14.18 9.65 1.53
CA ASN A 125 -15.38 8.98 2.04
C ASN A 125 -15.06 7.61 2.63
N SER A 126 -14.10 6.89 2.05
CA SER A 126 -13.72 5.55 2.52
C SER A 126 -13.08 5.55 3.90
N GLY A 127 -12.41 6.64 4.28
CA GLY A 127 -11.74 6.77 5.57
C GLY A 127 -10.49 5.89 5.73
N ILE A 128 -9.91 5.41 4.63
CA ILE A 128 -8.64 4.65 4.64
C ILE A 128 -7.44 5.58 4.90
N HIS A 129 -6.33 4.98 5.33
CA HIS A 129 -5.06 5.66 5.59
C HIS A 129 -4.05 5.41 4.47
N PHE A 130 -3.03 6.26 4.37
CA PHE A 130 -1.96 6.15 3.38
C PHE A 130 -0.58 6.19 4.03
N ILE A 131 0.34 5.39 3.50
CA ILE A 131 1.76 5.44 3.86
C ILE A 131 2.57 5.65 2.58
N ALA A 132 3.39 6.69 2.55
CA ALA A 132 4.37 6.91 1.49
C ALA A 132 5.79 6.60 1.98
N ASN A 133 6.58 5.95 1.14
CA ASN A 133 7.93 5.51 1.47
C ASN A 133 8.96 6.25 0.60
N PRO A 134 9.17 7.56 0.81
CA PRO A 134 9.89 8.42 -0.13
C PRO A 134 11.34 7.97 -0.35
N VAL A 135 12.00 7.45 0.69
CA VAL A 135 13.39 6.99 0.64
C VAL A 135 13.54 5.78 -0.29
N THR A 136 12.69 4.76 -0.14
CA THR A 136 12.66 3.59 -1.03
C THR A 136 12.11 3.95 -2.41
N ASN A 137 10.98 4.66 -2.49
CA ASN A 137 10.31 4.90 -3.77
C ASN A 137 11.10 5.82 -4.71
N LEU A 138 11.88 6.78 -4.23
CA LEU A 138 12.81 7.52 -5.10
C LEU A 138 13.90 6.62 -5.71
N ASN A 139 14.26 5.53 -5.03
CA ASN A 139 15.20 4.54 -5.57
C ASN A 139 14.52 3.57 -6.55
N LEU A 140 13.29 3.15 -6.28
CA LEU A 140 12.60 2.11 -7.06
C LEU A 140 11.84 2.65 -8.28
N GLN A 141 11.26 3.85 -8.16
CA GLN A 141 10.41 4.43 -9.20
C GLN A 141 11.22 5.27 -10.20
N GLY A 142 10.60 5.61 -11.32
CA GLY A 142 11.23 6.31 -12.45
C GLY A 142 12.29 5.48 -13.18
N ARG A 143 12.44 4.18 -12.88
CA ARG A 143 13.44 3.30 -13.50
C ARG A 143 13.15 2.99 -14.96
N MET A 144 11.88 3.03 -15.35
CA MET A 144 11.42 2.82 -16.72
C MET A 144 11.37 4.13 -17.54
N ASP A 145 11.56 5.29 -16.89
CA ASP A 145 11.64 6.58 -17.59
C ASP A 145 13.04 6.82 -18.17
N THR A 146 13.09 7.52 -19.30
CA THR A 146 14.32 8.18 -19.78
C THR A 146 14.46 9.56 -19.12
N TYR A 147 14.26 10.65 -19.87
CA TYR A 147 14.17 12.00 -19.35
C TYR A 147 13.02 12.77 -20.04
N PRO A 148 12.24 13.58 -19.28
CA PRO A 148 12.34 13.81 -17.84
C PRO A 148 12.00 12.56 -17.00
N LYS A 149 12.67 12.40 -15.86
CA LYS A 149 12.45 11.29 -14.93
C LYS A 149 11.50 11.73 -13.82
N ARG A 150 10.41 10.99 -13.62
CA ARG A 150 9.43 11.28 -12.57
C ARG A 150 10.01 11.01 -11.18
N ARG A 151 9.35 11.58 -10.16
CA ARG A 151 9.63 11.27 -8.75
C ARG A 151 9.05 9.91 -8.34
N GLY A 152 7.84 9.60 -8.79
CA GLY A 152 7.16 8.33 -8.47
C GLY A 152 6.74 8.22 -7.00
N ILE A 153 6.42 9.33 -6.35
CA ILE A 153 5.89 9.34 -4.96
C ILE A 153 4.42 9.78 -5.02
N THR A 154 3.57 9.14 -4.23
CA THR A 154 2.14 9.49 -4.14
C THR A 154 1.89 10.94 -3.72
N ARG A 155 0.65 11.40 -3.89
CA ARG A 155 0.21 12.80 -3.75
C ARG A 155 -0.08 13.20 -2.31
N ILE A 156 0.92 13.11 -1.43
CA ILE A 156 0.77 13.31 0.02
C ILE A 156 0.18 14.69 0.38
N PRO A 157 0.67 15.83 -0.15
CA PRO A 157 0.07 17.13 0.16
C PRO A 157 -1.42 17.19 -0.22
N GLU A 158 -1.80 16.66 -1.38
CA GLU A 158 -3.18 16.65 -1.85
C GLU A 158 -4.08 15.72 -1.04
N LEU A 159 -3.56 14.57 -0.58
CA LEU A 159 -4.27 13.67 0.33
C LEU A 159 -4.57 14.38 1.67
N LEU A 160 -3.57 15.04 2.25
CA LEU A 160 -3.70 15.78 3.50
C LEU A 160 -4.67 16.97 3.36
N GLU A 161 -4.60 17.74 2.26
CA GLU A 161 -5.52 18.84 1.96
C GLU A 161 -6.96 18.35 1.80
N ALA A 162 -7.17 17.16 1.22
CA ALA A 162 -8.48 16.53 1.10
C ALA A 162 -9.05 16.05 2.46
N GLY A 163 -8.22 15.99 3.50
CA GLY A 163 -8.55 15.46 4.82
C GLY A 163 -8.41 13.94 4.91
N VAL A 164 -7.58 13.33 4.07
CA VAL A 164 -7.21 11.92 4.12
C VAL A 164 -5.95 11.78 4.97
N ASN A 165 -5.95 10.83 5.91
CA ASN A 165 -4.80 10.61 6.78
C ASN A 165 -3.66 9.97 5.97
N ALA A 166 -2.47 10.57 6.04
CA ALA A 166 -1.28 10.08 5.36
C ALA A 166 -0.03 10.31 6.22
N CYS A 167 0.92 9.36 6.19
CA CYS A 167 2.20 9.48 6.87
C CYS A 167 3.35 8.95 6.00
N PHE A 168 4.57 9.08 6.51
CA PHE A 168 5.77 8.54 5.85
C PHE A 168 6.29 7.29 6.56
N GLY A 169 6.82 6.34 5.78
CA GLY A 169 7.51 5.14 6.23
C GLY A 169 8.95 5.04 5.71
N GLN A 170 9.79 4.30 6.43
CA GLN A 170 11.16 3.98 6.00
C GLN A 170 11.17 2.86 4.95
N ASP A 171 10.24 1.91 5.06
CA ASP A 171 10.14 0.70 4.22
C ASP A 171 11.27 -0.30 4.47
N ASP A 172 12.39 -0.13 3.78
CA ASP A 172 13.48 -1.08 3.68
C ASP A 172 14.72 -0.61 4.43
N ILE A 173 15.48 -1.55 5.00
CA ILE A 173 16.76 -1.29 5.66
C ILE A 173 17.75 -2.39 5.28
N VAL A 174 18.66 -2.09 4.34
CA VAL A 174 19.75 -2.98 3.90
C VAL A 174 19.23 -4.35 3.45
N ASP A 175 18.38 -4.34 2.43
CA ASP A 175 17.82 -5.54 1.83
C ASP A 175 17.95 -5.52 0.30
N GLN A 176 17.15 -6.36 -0.38
CA GLN A 176 17.19 -6.52 -1.82
C GLN A 176 16.66 -5.30 -2.58
N TRP A 177 15.85 -4.45 -1.95
CA TRP A 177 15.19 -3.31 -2.58
C TRP A 177 15.91 -1.99 -2.26
N PHE A 178 16.46 -1.85 -1.05
CA PHE A 178 17.16 -0.63 -0.64
C PHE A 178 18.51 -0.91 0.06
N PRO A 179 19.65 -0.52 -0.55
CA PRO A 179 20.97 -0.89 -0.04
C PRO A 179 21.48 0.00 1.10
N MET A 180 20.82 1.12 1.39
CA MET A 180 21.33 2.08 2.37
C MET A 180 20.82 1.80 3.78
N GLN A 181 21.67 2.13 4.76
CA GLN A 181 21.31 2.10 6.18
C GLN A 181 20.55 3.36 6.57
N GLY A 182 19.56 3.22 7.45
CA GLY A 182 18.93 4.35 8.13
C GLY A 182 17.65 3.96 8.85
N CYS A 183 17.66 4.01 10.18
CA CYS A 183 16.45 3.91 11.01
C CYS A 183 16.05 5.31 11.54
N ASN A 184 16.12 6.34 10.69
CA ASN A 184 15.93 7.73 11.10
C ASN A 184 14.75 8.36 10.37
N MET A 185 13.60 8.44 11.05
CA MET A 185 12.40 9.06 10.51
C MET A 185 12.54 10.55 10.16
N LEU A 186 13.54 11.26 10.72
CA LEU A 186 13.82 12.64 10.29
C LEU A 186 14.41 12.70 8.88
N LEU A 187 15.20 11.70 8.49
CA LEU A 187 15.70 11.59 7.11
C LEU A 187 14.55 11.25 6.16
N VAL A 188 13.65 10.35 6.56
CA VAL A 188 12.45 10.03 5.79
C VAL A 188 11.60 11.27 5.58
N LEU A 189 11.31 12.01 6.65
CA LEU A 189 10.57 13.28 6.58
C LEU A 189 11.25 14.28 5.64
N PHE A 190 12.56 14.49 5.78
CA PHE A 190 13.30 15.40 4.91
C PHE A 190 13.24 15.00 3.43
N THR A 191 13.21 13.70 3.14
CA THR A 191 13.15 13.17 1.77
C THR A 191 11.74 13.27 1.18
N GLY A 192 10.71 13.19 2.02
CA GLY A 192 9.31 13.25 1.61
C GLY A 192 8.73 14.66 1.44
N LEU A 193 9.39 15.69 1.97
CA LEU A 193 9.04 17.11 1.79
C LEU A 193 9.48 17.65 0.42
#